data_AF-A0A495XUG7-F1
#
_entry.id   AF-A0A495XUG7-F1
#
_cell.length_a   1.000
_cell.length_b   1.000
_cell.length_c   1.000
_cell.angle_alpha   90.00
_cell.angle_beta   90.00
_cell.angle_gamma   90.00
#
_symmetry.space_group_name_H-M   'P 1'
#
loop_
_entity.id
_entity.type
_entity.pdbx_description
1 polymer ?
#
loop_
_entity_poly.entity_id
_entity_poly.type
_entity_poly.pdbx_seq_one_letter_code
_entity_poly.pdbx_strand_id
1 'polypeptide(L)' 'MTEFVDQIRQRVRDALADLERAADAGDDYGVQVHTGELESFARLAAENGLTVPELAPFRAA' A
#
# COMPACT_ATOMS: atom_id res chain seq x y z
N MET A 1 10.22 -0.98 18.61
CA MET A 1 10.30 -0.87 17.14
C MET A 1 9.24 -1.69 16.40
N THR A 2 8.51 -2.60 17.05
CA THR A 2 7.43 -3.39 16.43
C THR A 2 6.19 -2.56 16.08
N GLU A 3 5.84 -1.57 16.90
CA GLU A 3 4.64 -0.73 16.67
C GLU A 3 4.63 -0.01 15.32
N PHE A 4 5.79 0.49 14.85
CA PHE A 4 5.89 1.15 13.55
C PHE A 4 5.62 0.18 12.39
N VAL A 5 6.17 -1.04 12.48
CA VAL A 5 6.00 -2.08 11.46
C VAL A 5 4.55 -2.58 11.45
N ASP A 6 3.95 -2.77 12.62
CA ASP A 6 2.55 -3.20 12.74
C ASP A 6 1.59 -2.13 12.23
N GLN A 7 1.90 -0.85 12.48
CA GLN A 7 1.11 0.27 11.95
C GLN A 7 1.24 0.42 10.43
N ILE A 8 2.44 0.24 9.86
CA ILE A 8 2.63 0.22 8.40
C ILE A 8 1.82 -0.92 7.78
N ARG A 9 1.91 -2.14 8.35
CA ARG A 9 1.19 -3.29 7.83
C ARG A 9 -0.32 -3.10 7.87
N GLN A 10 -0.83 -2.47 8.93
CA GLN A 10 -2.26 -2.15 9.00
C GLN A 10 -2.66 -1.17 7.89
N ARG A 11 -1.93 -0.07 7.73
CA ARG A 11 -2.22 0.92 6.67
C ARG A 11 -2.13 0.34 5.26
N VAL A 12 -1.17 -0.55 5.02
CA VAL A 12 -1.05 -1.24 3.72
C VAL A 12 -2.28 -2.10 3.44
N ARG A 13 -2.76 -2.86 4.44
CA ARG A 13 -3.99 -3.65 4.29
C ARG A 13 -5.21 -2.78 4.04
N ASP A 14 -5.33 -1.67 4.76
CA ASP A 14 -6.45 -0.74 4.60
C ASP A 14 -6.45 -0.15 3.18
N ALA A 15 -5.29 0.34 2.70
CA ALA A 15 -5.14 0.90 1.36
C ALA A 15 -5.38 -0.13 0.25
N LEU A 16 -5.01 -1.40 0.44
CA LEU A 16 -5.34 -2.48 -0.50
C LEU A 16 -6.85 -2.73 -0.58
N ALA A 17 -7.54 -2.72 0.55
CA ALA A 17 -8.99 -2.89 0.59
C ALA A 17 -9.72 -1.66 0.00
N ASP A 18 -9.19 -0.46 0.18
CA ASP A 18 -9.68 0.75 -0.47
C ASP A 18 -9.48 0.70 -2.00
N LEU A 19 -8.30 0.25 -2.46
CA LEU A 19 -8.00 0.06 -3.89
C LEU A 19 -8.96 -0.94 -4.54
N GLU A 20 -9.20 -2.08 -3.90
CA GLU A 20 -10.15 -3.09 -4.39
C GLU A 20 -11.57 -2.51 -4.48
N ARG A 21 -12.01 -1.79 -3.44
CA ARG A 21 -13.32 -1.11 -3.45
C ARG A 21 -13.44 -0.06 -4.54
N ALA A 22 -12.39 0.73 -4.78
CA ALA A 22 -12.38 1.73 -5.84
C ALA A 22 -12.46 1.07 -7.22
N ALA A 23 -11.72 -0.03 -7.43
CA ALA A 23 -11.78 -0.81 -8.66
C ALA A 23 -13.16 -1.41 -8.91
N ASP A 24 -13.77 -2.02 -7.88
CA ASP A 24 -15.12 -2.60 -7.97
C ASP A 24 -16.21 -1.54 -8.22
N ALA A 25 -16.02 -0.33 -7.69
CA ALA A 25 -16.93 0.79 -7.89
C ALA A 25 -16.76 1.48 -9.26
N GLY A 26 -15.70 1.16 -10.02
CA GLY A 26 -15.33 1.90 -11.22
C GLY A 26 -14.84 3.33 -10.93
N ASP A 27 -14.32 3.58 -9.73
CA ASP A 27 -13.73 4.85 -9.33
C ASP A 27 -12.25 4.91 -9.77
N ASP A 28 -12.04 5.30 -11.03
CA ASP A 28 -10.70 5.43 -11.62
C ASP A 28 -9.79 6.39 -10.84
N TYR A 29 -10.37 7.43 -10.22
CA TYR A 29 -9.61 8.38 -9.40
C TYR A 29 -9.17 7.73 -8.09
N GLY A 30 -10.09 7.06 -7.39
CA GLY A 30 -9.77 6.30 -6.18
C GLY A 30 -8.69 5.25 -6.42
N VAL A 31 -8.75 4.54 -7.56
CA VAL A 31 -7.72 3.57 -7.97
C VAL A 31 -6.34 4.22 -8.09
N GLN A 32 -6.25 5.39 -8.73
CA GLN A 32 -4.98 6.12 -8.86
C GLN A 32 -4.44 6.59 -7.51
N VAL A 33 -5.32 7.13 -6.65
CA VAL A 33 -4.92 7.61 -5.32
C VAL A 33 -4.36 6.46 -4.48
N HIS A 34 -5.10 5.36 -4.34
CA HIS A 34 -4.68 4.25 -3.49
C HIS A 34 -3.46 3.50 -4.04
N THR A 35 -3.30 3.45 -5.37
CA THR A 35 -2.08 2.92 -5.99
C THR A 35 -0.85 3.76 -5.58
N GLY A 36 -0.92 5.08 -5.66
CA GLY A 36 0.19 5.97 -5.26
C GLY A 36 0.50 5.93 -3.76
N GLU A 37 -0.50 5.72 -2.91
CA GLU A 37 -0.30 5.47 -1.48
C GLU A 37 0.47 4.16 -1.24
N LEU A 38 0.11 3.08 -1.94
CA LEU A 38 0.79 1.79 -1.83
C LEU A 38 2.23 1.84 -2.35
N GLU A 39 2.51 2.57 -3.44
CA GLU A 39 3.87 2.84 -3.91
C GLU A 39 4.70 3.59 -2.86
N SER A 40 4.10 4.58 -2.18
CA SER A 40 4.74 5.32 -1.10
C SER A 40 5.08 4.42 0.09
N PHE A 41 4.16 3.52 0.48
CA PHE A 41 4.44 2.52 1.50
C PHE A 41 5.52 1.52 1.07
N ALA A 42 5.54 1.13 -0.21
CA ALA A 42 6.53 0.19 -0.75
C ALA A 42 7.95 0.77 -0.65
N ARG A 43 8.09 2.06 -0.97
CA ARG A 43 9.34 2.82 -0.81
C ARG A 43 9.75 2.92 0.66
N LEU A 44 8.83 3.34 1.53
CA LEU A 44 9.10 3.47 2.97
C LEU A 44 9.52 2.14 3.60
N ALA A 45 8.85 1.04 3.23
CA ALA A 45 9.22 -0.30 3.69
C ALA A 45 10.63 -0.68 3.22
N ALA A 46 10.97 -0.42 1.95
CA ALA A 46 12.31 -0.70 1.42
C ALA A 46 13.41 0.12 2.11
N GLU A 47 13.18 1.41 2.35
CA GLU A 47 14.11 2.30 3.06
C GLU A 47 14.41 1.83 4.50
N ASN A 48 13.43 1.20 5.14
CA ASN A 48 13.55 0.66 6.49
C ASN A 48 13.99 -0.82 6.53
N GLY A 49 14.32 -1.42 5.38
CA GLY A 49 14.72 -2.83 5.29
C GLY A 49 13.58 -3.82 5.59
N LEU A 50 12.32 -3.37 5.50
CA LEU A 50 11.14 -4.17 5.74
C LEU A 50 10.70 -4.87 4.46
N THR A 51 10.39 -6.17 4.58
CA THR A 51 9.78 -6.95 3.51
C THR A 51 8.28 -7.09 3.79
N VAL A 52 7.47 -6.55 2.88
CA VAL A 52 6.01 -6.63 2.90
C VAL A 52 5.58 -7.24 1.56
N PRO A 53 5.25 -8.54 1.53
CA PRO A 53 4.91 -9.24 0.28
C PRO A 53 3.76 -8.59 -0.49
N GLU A 54 2.79 -8.02 0.21
CA GLU A 54 1.61 -7.37 -0.35
C GLU A 54 1.96 -6.11 -1.16
N LEU A 55 3.12 -5.51 -0.88
CA LEU A 55 3.62 -4.34 -1.61
C LEU A 55 4.48 -4.69 -2.82
N ALA A 56 4.75 -5.98 -3.07
CA ALA A 56 5.56 -6.40 -4.21
C ALA A 56 5.10 -5.83 -5.56
N PRO A 57 3.79 -5.74 -5.87
CA PRO A 57 3.32 -5.14 -7.12
C PRO A 57 3.67 -3.65 -7.26
N PHE A 58 3.75 -2.93 -6.14
CA PHE A 58 3.90 -1.47 -6.08
C PHE A 58 5.37 -1.02 -5.93
N ARG A 59 6.32 -1.95 -6.00
CA ARG A 59 7.76 -1.65 -5.90
C ARG A 59 8.41 -1.26 -7.22
N ALA A 60 7.76 -1.54 -8.34
CA ALA A 60 8.34 -1.43 -9.69
C ALA A 60 7.66 -0.37 -10.57
N ALA A 61 6.74 0.41 -10.00
CA ALA A 61 6.06 1.52 -10.68
C ALA A 61 6.87 2.82 -10.60
#